data_AF-A0A7V9KWZ2-F1
#
_entry.id   AF-A0A7V9KWZ2-F1
#
_cell.length_a   1.000
_cell.length_b   1.000
_cell.length_c   1.000
_cell.angle_alpha   90.00
_cell.angle_beta   90.00
_cell.angle_gamma   90.00
#
_symmetry.space_group_name_H-M   'P 1'
#
loop_
_entity.id
_entity.type
_entity.pdbx_description
1 polymer ?
#
loop_
_entity_poly.entity_id
_entity_poly.type
_entity_poly.pdbx_seq_one_letter_code
_entity_poly.pdbx_strand_id
1 'polypeptide(L)'
;GAGKSALANALVGVPVLSTRSIRPDGRGRHTSVRRQLVVLPGGGCVIDTPGLRGVGVFDSDGGLTTTFGDVTEAAERCRFGDCRHETEPGCAVLADVDSGQLSPRRLESWRKLRREHARMVARRDARARASRRAPKRL
;
A
#
# COMPACT_ATOMS: atom_id res chain seq x y z
N GLY A 1 -9.72 12.23 5.00
CA GLY A 1 -11.19 12.18 5.11
C GLY A 1 -11.71 10.77 5.08
N ALA A 2 -11.64 10.06 6.20
CA ALA A 2 -12.25 8.74 6.39
C ALA A 2 -12.89 8.64 7.79
N GLY A 3 -13.24 9.78 8.40
CA GLY A 3 -13.84 9.82 9.75
C GLY A 3 -12.92 9.54 10.94
N LYS A 4 -11.66 9.13 10.76
CA LYS A 4 -10.75 8.74 11.88
C LYS A 4 -10.73 9.68 13.09
N SER A 5 -10.52 10.97 12.87
CA SER A 5 -10.45 11.94 13.97
C SER A 5 -11.82 12.16 14.65
N ALA A 6 -12.92 11.99 13.92
CA ALA A 6 -14.26 12.04 14.49
C ALA A 6 -14.56 10.77 15.32
N LEU A 7 -14.17 9.59 14.84
CA LEU A 7 -14.27 8.33 15.58
C LEU A 7 -13.46 8.37 16.87
N ALA A 8 -12.23 8.89 16.83
CA ALA A 8 -11.39 9.02 18.01
C ALA A 8 -12.02 9.97 19.07
N ASN A 9 -12.61 11.10 18.66
CA ASN A 9 -13.32 11.99 19.58
C ASN A 9 -14.54 11.31 20.22
N ALA A 10 -15.27 10.50 19.45
CA ALA A 10 -16.40 9.72 19.97
C ALA A 10 -15.95 8.69 21.03
N LEU A 11 -14.82 8.00 20.79
CA LEU A 11 -14.25 7.03 21.74
C LEU A 11 -13.75 7.69 23.04
N VAL A 12 -13.30 8.94 22.96
CA VAL A 12 -12.79 9.69 24.13
C VAL A 12 -13.93 10.39 24.87
N GLY A 13 -15.08 10.61 24.21
CA GLY A 13 -16.22 11.33 24.76
C GLY A 13 -16.06 12.86 24.79
N VAL A 14 -14.89 13.38 24.41
CA VAL A 14 -14.62 14.82 24.30
C VAL A 14 -13.83 15.14 23.02
N PRO A 15 -13.94 16.36 22.47
CA PRO A 15 -13.22 16.75 21.26
C PRO A 15 -11.72 16.98 21.56
N VAL A 16 -10.90 15.95 21.36
CA VAL A 16 -9.43 16.00 21.53
C VAL A 16 -8.67 16.18 20.22
N LEU A 17 -9.25 15.77 19.09
CA LEU A 17 -8.68 15.94 17.76
C LEU A 17 -9.45 16.99 16.96
N SER A 18 -8.71 17.90 16.29
CA SER A 18 -9.31 18.92 15.43
C SER A 18 -9.98 18.29 14.21
N THR A 19 -11.28 18.52 14.06
CA THR A 19 -12.06 18.12 12.88
C THR A 19 -12.39 19.37 12.04
N ARG A 20 -12.54 19.21 10.72
CA ARG A 20 -13.09 20.25 9.83
C ARG A 20 -14.28 19.69 9.06
N SER A 21 -15.18 20.58 8.65
CA SER A 21 -16.36 20.23 7.85
C SER A 21 -15.99 19.47 6.57
N ILE A 22 -16.89 18.58 6.17
CA ILE A 22 -16.80 17.79 4.94
C ILE A 22 -16.95 18.77 3.76
N ARG A 23 -16.16 18.57 2.70
CA ARG A 23 -16.33 19.34 1.46
C ARG A 23 -17.66 18.95 0.77
N PRO A 24 -18.17 19.79 -0.16
CA PRO A 24 -19.34 19.46 -0.97
C PRO A 24 -19.19 18.16 -1.79
N ASP A 25 -17.95 17.73 -2.04
CA ASP A 25 -17.60 16.50 -2.78
C ASP A 25 -17.54 15.23 -1.89
N GLY A 26 -17.99 15.30 -0.63
CA GLY A 26 -18.04 14.17 0.30
C GLY A 26 -16.68 13.72 0.85
N ARG A 27 -15.56 14.34 0.45
CA ARG A 27 -14.22 13.94 0.89
C ARG A 27 -13.74 14.79 2.06
N GLY A 28 -13.50 14.16 3.21
CA GLY A 28 -12.92 14.86 4.36
C GLY A 28 -11.48 15.32 4.09
N ARG A 29 -11.13 16.55 4.47
CA ARG A 29 -9.76 17.06 4.38
C ARG A 29 -8.84 16.19 5.26
N HIS A 30 -7.70 15.74 4.72
CA HIS A 30 -6.63 15.18 5.55
C HIS A 30 -5.96 16.36 6.27
N THR A 31 -6.23 16.53 7.55
CA THR A 31 -5.60 17.59 8.37
C THR A 31 -4.66 17.06 9.43
N SER A 32 -4.63 15.76 9.74
CA SER A 32 -3.61 15.18 10.61
C SER A 32 -2.27 15.24 9.87
N VAL A 33 -1.49 16.29 10.09
CA VAL A 33 -0.12 16.48 9.57
C VAL A 33 0.92 15.89 10.54
N ARG A 34 0.48 15.52 11.75
CA ARG A 34 1.29 14.97 12.84
C ARG A 34 0.69 13.65 13.29
N ARG A 35 1.53 12.74 13.79
CA ARG A 35 1.10 11.54 14.51
C ARG A 35 0.66 11.96 15.90
N GLN A 36 -0.54 11.57 16.32
CA GLN A 36 -1.05 11.86 17.66
C GLN A 36 -1.46 10.57 18.35
N LEU A 37 -1.03 10.42 19.60
CA LEU A 37 -1.47 9.36 20.50
C LEU A 37 -2.55 9.96 21.42
N VAL A 38 -3.70 9.33 21.48
CA VAL A 38 -4.81 9.72 22.35
C VAL A 38 -5.07 8.56 23.31
N VAL A 39 -4.91 8.80 24.61
CA VAL A 39 -5.21 7.81 25.64
C VAL A 39 -6.71 7.79 25.87
N LEU A 40 -7.32 6.60 25.93
CA LEU A 40 -8.75 6.46 26.12
C LEU A 40 -9.11 6.38 27.62
N PRO A 41 -10.23 6.98 28.04
CA PRO A 41 -10.81 6.72 29.35
C PRO A 41 -11.15 5.22 29.47
N GLY A 42 -10.62 4.54 30.48
CA GLY A 42 -10.78 3.09 30.66
C GLY A 42 -9.62 2.24 30.13
N GLY A 43 -8.57 2.86 29.57
CA GLY A 43 -7.34 2.18 29.14
C GLY A 43 -7.23 2.01 27.63
N GLY A 44 -5.99 1.81 27.16
CA GLY A 44 -5.66 1.74 25.73
C GLY A 44 -5.42 3.11 25.09
N CYS A 45 -5.06 3.11 23.81
CA CYS A 45 -4.76 4.34 23.07
C CYS A 45 -5.14 4.25 21.58
N VAL A 46 -5.45 5.40 21.00
CA VAL A 46 -5.67 5.59 19.57
C VAL A 46 -4.47 6.34 18.99
N ILE A 47 -3.87 5.80 17.94
CA ILE A 47 -2.82 6.47 17.18
C ILE A 47 -3.45 7.02 15.89
N ASP A 48 -3.73 8.33 15.84
CA ASP A 48 -4.10 8.99 14.58
C ASP A 48 -2.82 9.30 13.80
N THR A 49 -2.68 8.66 12.64
CA THR A 49 -1.60 8.93 11.70
C THR A 49 -2.14 9.73 10.51
N PRO A 50 -1.34 10.66 9.94
CA PRO A 50 -1.64 11.23 8.63
C PRO A 50 -1.96 10.10 7.67
N GLY A 51 -3.09 10.20 6.95
CA GLY A 51 -3.54 9.12 6.06
C GLY A 51 -2.37 8.61 5.22
N LEU A 52 -2.02 7.34 5.43
CA LEU A 52 -0.88 6.69 4.77
C LEU A 52 -1.11 6.81 3.26
N ARG A 53 -0.37 7.70 2.59
CA ARG A 53 -0.46 7.89 1.12
C ARG A 53 0.36 6.85 0.35
N GLY A 54 0.82 5.82 1.05
CA GLY A 54 1.65 4.73 0.55
C GLY A 54 2.26 4.03 1.76
N VAL A 55 1.72 2.87 2.11
CA VAL A 55 2.51 1.88 2.83
C VAL A 55 3.40 1.28 1.76
N GLY A 56 4.67 1.68 1.71
CA GLY A 56 5.62 0.95 0.89
C GLY A 56 5.56 -0.51 1.33
N VAL A 57 5.54 -1.45 0.39
CA VAL A 57 5.79 -2.86 0.72
C VAL A 57 7.26 -2.91 1.15
N PHE A 58 7.50 -2.59 2.41
CA PHE A 58 8.77 -2.70 3.09
C PHE A 58 8.88 -4.13 3.62
N ASP A 59 8.74 -5.11 2.74
CA ASP A 59 9.13 -6.46 3.11
C ASP A 59 9.63 -7.23 1.89
N SER A 60 10.73 -7.93 2.14
CA SER A 60 11.54 -8.73 1.23
C SER A 60 10.68 -9.66 0.38
N ASP A 61 10.74 -9.49 -0.95
CA ASP A 61 10.41 -10.41 -2.05
C ASP A 61 9.08 -11.21 -2.03
N GLY A 62 8.34 -11.25 -0.92
CA GLY A 62 7.16 -12.08 -0.68
C GLY A 62 5.92 -11.31 -0.23
N GLY A 63 6.05 -10.02 0.11
CA GLY A 63 4.88 -9.19 0.47
C GLY A 63 3.89 -8.99 -0.68
N LEU A 64 4.38 -8.95 -1.92
CA LEU A 64 3.54 -8.92 -3.11
C LEU A 64 2.84 -10.27 -3.33
N THR A 65 3.54 -11.37 -3.11
CA THR A 65 3.02 -12.74 -3.19
C THR A 65 1.93 -12.98 -2.14
N THR A 66 2.14 -12.57 -0.88
CA THR A 66 1.11 -12.72 0.16
C THR A 66 -0.12 -11.86 -0.11
N THR A 67 0.07 -10.63 -0.62
CA THR A 67 -1.05 -9.71 -0.87
C THR A 67 -1.86 -10.12 -2.11
N PHE A 68 -1.23 -10.74 -3.10
CA PHE A 68 -1.81 -11.11 -4.39
C PHE A 68 -1.61 -12.60 -4.71
N GLY A 69 -1.83 -13.46 -3.71
CA GLY A 69 -1.71 -14.92 -3.84
C GLY A 69 -2.49 -15.47 -5.03
N ASP A 70 -3.70 -14.95 -5.22
CA ASP A 70 -4.58 -15.23 -6.36
C ASP A 70 -3.92 -14.97 -7.72
N VAL A 71 -3.17 -13.87 -7.86
CA VAL A 71 -2.45 -13.55 -9.10
C VAL A 71 -1.22 -14.44 -9.26
N THR A 72 -0.50 -14.74 -8.17
CA THR A 72 0.72 -15.57 -8.24
C THR A 72 0.41 -17.04 -8.50
N GLU A 73 -0.66 -17.59 -7.91
CA GLU A 73 -1.12 -18.96 -8.20
C GLU A 73 -1.59 -19.10 -9.65
N ALA A 74 -2.27 -18.09 -10.20
CA ALA A 74 -2.61 -18.06 -11.62
C ALA A 74 -1.36 -17.96 -12.50
N ALA A 75 -0.33 -17.22 -12.07
CA ALA A 75 0.93 -17.06 -12.81
C ALA A 75 1.71 -18.37 -12.93
N GLU A 76 1.62 -19.30 -11.96
CA GLU A 76 2.27 -20.62 -12.02
C GLU A 76 1.73 -21.49 -13.16
N ARG A 77 0.51 -21.21 -13.63
CA ARG A 77 -0.12 -21.90 -14.77
C ARG A 77 0.17 -21.23 -16.12
N CYS A 78 0.96 -20.16 -16.15
CA CYS A 78 1.31 -19.51 -17.41
C CYS A 78 2.18 -20.42 -18.29
N ARG A 79 1.96 -20.34 -19.60
CA ARG A 79 2.77 -21.06 -20.60
C ARG A 79 4.27 -20.72 -20.52
N PHE A 80 4.61 -19.49 -20.15
CA PHE A 80 5.98 -18.97 -20.10
C PHE A 80 6.34 -18.58 -18.66
N GLY A 81 7.56 -18.94 -18.23
CA GLY A 81 8.04 -18.63 -16.87
C GLY A 81 8.39 -17.16 -16.65
N ASP A 82 8.58 -16.39 -17.71
CA ASP A 82 8.86 -14.95 -17.70
C ASP A 82 7.63 -14.10 -18.11
N CYS A 83 6.44 -14.70 -18.08
CA CYS A 83 5.19 -14.04 -18.45
C CYS A 83 4.97 -12.77 -17.61
N ARG A 84 4.77 -11.63 -18.28
CA ARG A 84 4.54 -10.33 -17.63
C ARG A 84 3.05 -10.11 -17.34
N HIS A 85 2.21 -11.01 -17.85
CA HIS A 85 0.75 -11.00 -17.79
C HIS A 85 0.17 -9.72 -18.37
N GLU A 86 0.62 -9.34 -19.56
CA GLU A 86 0.19 -8.14 -20.27
C GLU A 86 -0.59 -8.51 -21.54
N THR A 87 0.02 -9.28 -22.42
CA THR A 87 -0.54 -9.67 -23.73
C THR A 87 -0.10 -11.07 -24.18
N GLU A 88 0.65 -11.79 -23.35
CA GLU A 88 1.31 -13.04 -23.74
C GLU A 88 0.28 -14.15 -24.05
N PRO A 89 0.47 -14.90 -25.15
CA PRO A 89 -0.42 -16.01 -25.48
C PRO A 89 -0.28 -17.14 -24.44
N GLY A 90 -1.40 -17.71 -24.01
CA GLY A 90 -1.40 -18.75 -22.97
C GLY A 90 -1.08 -18.22 -21.56
N CYS A 91 -1.34 -16.93 -21.31
CA CYS A 91 -1.27 -16.36 -19.97
C CYS A 91 -2.50 -16.78 -19.15
N ALA A 92 -2.30 -17.65 -18.15
CA ALA A 92 -3.36 -18.10 -17.26
C ALA A 92 -3.96 -16.95 -16.43
N VAL A 93 -3.16 -15.96 -16.04
CA VAL A 93 -3.66 -14.76 -15.33
C VAL A 93 -4.67 -13.98 -16.18
N LEU A 94 -4.43 -13.83 -17.49
CA LEU A 94 -5.38 -13.15 -18.38
C LEU A 94 -6.62 -14.01 -18.61
N ALA A 95 -6.46 -15.33 -18.77
CA ALA A 95 -7.59 -16.26 -18.90
C ALA A 95 -8.51 -16.26 -17.66
N ASP A 96 -7.93 -16.20 -16.46
CA ASP A 96 -8.67 -16.08 -15.20
C ASP A 96 -9.41 -14.74 -15.11
N VAL A 97 -8.86 -13.67 -15.71
CA VAL A 97 -9.57 -12.38 -15.82
C VAL A 97 -10.73 -12.48 -16.79
N ASP A 98 -10.52 -13.06 -17.96
CA ASP A 98 -11.54 -13.21 -18.99
C ASP A 98 -12.69 -14.12 -18.53
N SER A 99 -12.39 -15.14 -17.73
CA SER A 99 -13.38 -16.04 -17.12
C SER A 99 -14.03 -15.50 -15.84
N GLY A 100 -13.56 -14.36 -15.32
CA GLY A 100 -14.08 -13.73 -14.11
C GLY A 100 -13.59 -14.34 -12.79
N GLN A 101 -12.70 -15.34 -12.83
CA GLN A 101 -12.04 -15.91 -11.64
C GLN A 101 -11.12 -14.89 -10.96
N LEU A 102 -10.54 -13.96 -11.73
CA LEU A 102 -9.75 -12.86 -11.24
C LEU A 102 -10.35 -11.52 -11.70
N SER A 103 -10.60 -10.58 -10.79
CA SER A 103 -11.13 -9.28 -11.23
C SER A 103 -10.08 -8.45 -12.00
N PRO A 104 -10.46 -7.73 -13.09
CA PRO A 104 -9.53 -6.86 -13.82
C PRO A 104 -8.83 -5.82 -12.92
N ARG A 105 -9.58 -5.26 -11.96
CA ARG A 105 -9.09 -4.29 -10.97
C ARG A 105 -7.99 -4.88 -10.07
N ARG A 106 -8.08 -6.18 -9.75
CA ARG A 106 -7.08 -6.90 -8.94
C ARG A 106 -5.76 -6.99 -9.69
N LEU A 107 -5.81 -7.41 -10.96
CA LEU A 107 -4.64 -7.46 -11.83
C LEU A 107 -4.00 -6.08 -12.02
N GLU A 108 -4.82 -5.03 -12.22
CA GLU A 108 -4.33 -3.65 -12.32
C GLU A 108 -3.60 -3.20 -11.04
N SER A 109 -4.17 -3.48 -9.88
CA SER A 109 -3.59 -3.15 -8.57
C SER A 109 -2.26 -3.88 -8.35
N TRP A 110 -2.18 -5.16 -8.71
CA TRP A 110 -0.95 -5.93 -8.67
C TRP A 110 0.13 -5.34 -9.57
N ARG A 111 -0.19 -5.05 -10.85
CA ARG A 111 0.75 -4.44 -11.80
C ARG A 111 1.27 -3.09 -11.28
N LYS A 112 0.39 -2.27 -10.68
CA LYS A 112 0.77 -1.00 -10.08
C LYS A 112 1.76 -1.18 -8.93
N LEU A 113 1.46 -2.05 -7.98
CA LEU A 113 2.33 -2.32 -6.83
C LEU A 113 3.66 -2.95 -7.25
N ARG A 114 3.66 -3.84 -8.26
CA ARG A 114 4.89 -4.41 -8.82
C ARG A 114 5.83 -3.33 -9.38
N ARG A 115 5.29 -2.35 -10.12
CA ARG A 115 6.06 -1.20 -10.64
C ARG A 115 6.60 -0.31 -9.51
N GLU A 116 5.79 -0.05 -8.50
CA GLU A 116 6.21 0.75 -7.34
C GLU A 116 7.32 0.04 -6.55
N HIS A 117 7.18 -1.27 -6.33
CA HIS A 117 8.20 -2.11 -5.69
C HIS A 117 9.53 -2.09 -6.47
N ALA A 118 9.50 -2.33 -7.79
CA ALA A 118 10.69 -2.29 -8.62
C ALA A 118 11.42 -0.93 -8.56
N ARG A 119 10.68 0.18 -8.52
CA ARG A 119 11.26 1.53 -8.35
C ARG A 119 11.90 1.72 -6.98
N MET A 120 11.31 1.18 -5.92
CA MET A 120 11.88 1.25 -4.57
C MET A 120 13.16 0.42 -4.45
N VAL A 121 13.18 -0.80 -4.99
CA VAL A 121 14.37 -1.68 -5.03
C VAL A 121 15.51 -0.99 -5.79
N ALA A 122 15.25 -0.48 -7.00
CA ALA A 122 16.27 0.21 -7.79
C ALA A 122 16.88 1.42 -7.07
N ARG A 123 16.05 2.21 -6.35
CA ARG A 123 16.53 3.34 -5.53
C ARG A 123 17.38 2.88 -4.34
N ARG A 124 16.98 1.80 -3.68
CA ARG A 124 17.75 1.20 -2.57
C ARG A 124 19.12 0.75 -3.05
N ASP A 125 19.17 0.04 -4.17
CA ASP A 125 20.41 -0.49 -4.72
C ASP A 125 21.34 0.62 -5.20
N ALA A 126 20.80 1.67 -5.84
CA ALA A 126 21.57 2.85 -6.21
C ALA A 126 22.20 3.54 -4.98
N ARG A 127 21.42 3.68 -3.89
CA ARG A 127 21.91 4.25 -2.63
C ARG A 127 23.00 3.36 -1.99
N ALA A 128 22.82 2.05 -2.01
CA ALA A 128 23.81 1.09 -1.50
C ALA A 128 25.12 1.08 -2.32
N ARG A 129 25.03 1.24 -3.64
CA ARG A 129 26.22 1.38 -4.52
C ARG A 129 26.94 2.71 -4.27
N ALA A 130 26.20 3.80 -4.07
CA ALA A 130 26.77 5.10 -3.76
C ALA A 130 27.48 5.12 -2.41
N SER A 131 26.91 4.49 -1.37
CA SER A 131 27.56 4.41 -0.05
C SER A 131 28.83 3.56 -0.06
N ARG A 132 28.89 2.49 -0.86
CA ARG A 132 30.12 1.68 -1.06
C ARG A 132 31.23 2.43 -1.79
N ARG A 133 30.89 3.43 -2.61
CA ARG A 133 31.85 4.25 -3.37
C ARG A 133 32.32 5.49 -2.62
N ALA A 134 31.68 5.86 -1.52
CA ALA A 134 32.10 7.01 -0.72
C ALA A 134 33.41 6.69 0.04
N PRO A 135 34.44 7.55 -0.03
CA PRO A 135 35.68 7.33 0.70
C PRO A 135 35.41 7.30 2.20
N LYS A 136 35.96 6.32 2.92
CA LYS A 136 35.95 6.33 4.39
C LYS A 136 36.70 7.58 4.83
N ARG A 137 36.01 8.49 5.53
CA ARG A 137 36.66 9.62 6.20
C ARG A 137 37.57 9.03 7.28
N LEU A 138 38.88 9.14 7.05
CA LEU A 138 39.93 8.94 8.05
C LEU A 138 40.00 10.18 8.94
#